data_AF-A0A965CY10-F1
#
_entry.id   AF-A0A965CY10-F1
#
_cell.length_a   1.000
_cell.length_b   1.000
_cell.length_c   1.000
_cell.angle_alpha   90.00
_cell.angle_beta   90.00
_cell.angle_gamma   90.00
#
_symmetry.space_group_name_H-M   'P 1'
#
loop_
_entity.id
_entity.type
_entity.pdbx_description
1 polymer ?
#
loop_
_entity_poly.entity_id
_entity_poly.type
_entity_poly.pdbx_seq_one_letter_code
_entity_poly.pdbx_strand_id
1 'polypeptide(L)'
;RLGIAEALAGKCSTRHVSTMASDNVELAIRPASELLNVAGLHYIGPIPDAVQFISVFSAAIVSGSTQIAAATRLIEYLASDATTFAVTKAGMQRPHSRAH
;
A
#
# COMPACT_ATOMS: atom_id res chain seq x y z
N ARG A 1 24.38 9.32 18.59
CA ARG A 1 23.71 9.04 17.30
C ARG A 1 24.66 8.16 16.47
N LEU A 2 24.18 7.07 15.87
CA LEU A 2 25.02 6.04 15.22
C LEU A 2 25.44 6.35 13.77
N GLY A 3 25.24 7.56 13.25
CA GLY A 3 25.60 7.94 11.86
C GLY A 3 24.82 7.24 10.74
N ILE A 4 23.81 6.43 11.10
CA ILE A 4 22.99 5.65 10.15
C ILE A 4 22.23 6.57 9.18
N ALA A 5 21.81 7.75 9.66
CA ALA A 5 21.11 8.72 8.82
C ALA A 5 22.01 9.26 7.69
N GLU A 6 23.25 9.67 7.99
CA GLU A 6 24.21 10.10 6.97
C GLU A 6 24.55 8.97 5.98
N ALA A 7 24.69 7.72 6.45
CA ALA A 7 24.97 6.57 5.59
C ALA A 7 23.82 6.24 4.62
N LEU A 8 22.57 6.52 5.01
CA LEU A 8 21.38 6.27 4.20
C LEU A 8 21.05 7.41 3.23
N ALA A 9 21.53 8.64 3.48
CA ALA A 9 21.13 9.83 2.74
C ALA A 9 21.41 9.75 1.22
N GLY A 10 22.50 9.11 0.81
CA GLY A 10 22.84 8.90 -0.62
C GLY A 10 22.17 7.69 -1.26
N LYS A 11 21.48 6.86 -0.48
CA LYS A 11 20.92 5.56 -0.91
C LYS A 11 19.39 5.52 -0.87
N CYS A 12 18.76 6.59 -0.41
CA CYS A 12 17.30 6.73 -0.34
C CYS A 12 16.80 7.68 -1.43
N SER A 13 15.75 7.27 -2.16
CA SER A 13 15.13 8.07 -3.22
C SER A 13 13.63 8.24 -2.96
N THR A 14 13.11 9.42 -3.28
CA THR A 14 11.67 9.74 -3.27
C THR A 14 11.03 9.60 -4.66
N ARG A 15 11.79 9.15 -5.67
CA ARG A 15 11.30 8.95 -7.05
C ARG A 15 10.41 7.72 -7.19
N HIS A 16 9.61 7.69 -8.26
CA HIS A 16 8.68 6.60 -8.58
C HIS A 16 9.34 5.22 -8.52
N VAL A 17 8.61 4.23 -8.01
CA VAL A 17 9.15 2.88 -7.76
C VAL A 17 9.66 2.20 -9.05
N SER A 18 9.09 2.53 -10.21
CA SER A 18 9.56 2.04 -11.50
C SER A 18 10.96 2.49 -11.88
N THR A 19 11.47 3.61 -11.33
CA THR A 19 12.85 4.08 -11.60
C THR A 19 13.85 3.52 -10.60
N MET A 20 13.39 2.96 -9.48
CA MET A 20 14.28 2.46 -8.43
C MET A 20 15.16 1.29 -8.88
N ALA A 21 14.67 0.45 -9.80
CA ALA A 21 15.47 -0.63 -10.39
C ALA A 21 16.65 -0.12 -11.25
N SER A 22 16.56 1.11 -11.76
CA SER A 22 17.58 1.74 -12.61
C SER A 22 18.48 2.73 -11.86
N ASP A 23 18.02 3.25 -10.71
CA ASP A 23 18.64 4.40 -10.03
C ASP A 23 19.70 4.03 -8.96
N ASN A 24 20.23 2.79 -8.93
CA ASN A 24 21.16 2.30 -7.89
C ASN A 24 20.64 2.47 -6.45
N VAL A 25 19.32 2.38 -6.26
CA VAL A 25 18.69 2.50 -4.93
C VAL A 25 18.82 1.16 -4.20
N GLU A 26 19.59 1.12 -3.11
CA GLU A 26 19.79 -0.09 -2.30
C GLU A 26 18.66 -0.34 -1.29
N LEU A 27 17.93 0.72 -0.89
CA LEU A 27 16.86 0.63 0.12
C LEU A 27 15.74 1.65 -0.16
N ALA A 28 14.50 1.21 0.01
CA ALA A 28 13.34 2.10 -0.08
C ALA A 28 12.28 1.75 0.96
N ILE A 29 11.62 2.80 1.47
CA ILE A 29 10.48 2.70 2.37
C ILE A 29 9.29 3.30 1.63
N ARG A 30 8.31 2.45 1.30
CA ARG A 30 7.13 2.77 0.48
C ARG A 30 5.92 1.97 0.95
N PRO A 31 4.69 2.36 0.56
CA PRO A 31 3.52 1.50 0.75
C PRO A 31 3.77 0.11 0.14
N ALA A 32 3.44 -0.94 0.87
CA ALA A 32 3.68 -2.31 0.43
C ALA A 32 2.97 -2.62 -0.91
N SER A 33 1.82 -2.01 -1.15
CA SER A 33 1.07 -2.12 -2.41
C SER A 33 1.80 -1.58 -3.64
N GLU A 34 2.78 -0.68 -3.44
CA GLU A 34 3.64 -0.17 -4.51
C GLU A 34 4.88 -1.04 -4.75
N LEU A 35 5.23 -1.92 -3.81
CA LEU A 35 6.49 -2.69 -3.85
C LEU A 35 6.29 -4.15 -4.31
N LEU A 36 5.21 -4.82 -3.88
CA LEU A 36 5.06 -6.27 -4.07
C LEU A 36 4.98 -6.71 -5.54
N ASN A 37 4.63 -5.81 -6.46
CA ASN A 37 4.46 -6.14 -7.88
C ASN A 37 5.61 -5.63 -8.76
N VAL A 38 6.70 -5.14 -8.17
CA VAL A 38 7.83 -4.57 -8.93
C VAL A 38 8.91 -5.63 -9.12
N ALA A 39 9.19 -5.96 -10.38
CA ALA A 39 10.22 -6.92 -10.74
C ALA A 39 11.60 -6.46 -10.24
N GLY A 40 12.38 -7.39 -9.70
CA GLY A 40 13.75 -7.13 -9.23
C GLY A 40 13.85 -6.56 -7.81
N LEU A 41 12.73 -6.27 -7.12
CA LEU A 41 12.77 -5.88 -5.71
C LEU A 41 12.69 -7.09 -4.78
N HIS A 42 13.47 -7.05 -3.70
CA HIS A 42 13.32 -7.96 -2.57
C HIS A 42 12.54 -7.27 -1.46
N TYR A 43 11.27 -7.62 -1.30
CA TYR A 43 10.44 -7.12 -0.20
C TYR A 43 10.78 -7.82 1.12
N ILE A 44 11.19 -7.04 2.12
CA ILE A 44 11.67 -7.56 3.42
C ILE A 44 10.62 -7.48 4.55
N GLY A 45 9.46 -6.87 4.29
CA GLY A 45 8.39 -6.71 5.29
C GLY A 45 8.13 -5.26 5.73
N PRO A 46 7.18 -5.07 6.67
CA PRO A 46 6.82 -3.75 7.19
C PRO A 46 7.92 -3.17 8.10
N ILE A 47 7.96 -1.85 8.20
CA ILE A 47 8.73 -1.13 9.23
C ILE A 47 8.03 -1.25 10.59
N PRO A 48 8.69 -0.95 11.72
CA PRO A 48 8.07 -1.06 13.04
C PRO A 48 6.77 -0.26 13.16
N ASP A 49 5.74 -0.86 13.77
CA ASP A 49 4.39 -0.30 13.91
C ASP A 49 4.38 1.15 14.43
N ALA A 50 5.28 1.48 15.37
CA ALA A 50 5.40 2.82 15.98
C ALA A 50 5.72 3.94 14.99
N VAL A 51 6.29 3.61 13.82
CA VAL A 51 6.67 4.56 12.77
C VAL A 51 5.99 4.25 11.43
N GLN A 52 5.11 3.24 11.40
CA GLN A 52 4.40 2.86 10.19
C GLN A 52 3.25 3.82 9.91
N PHE A 53 3.18 4.31 8.67
CA PHE A 53 2.03 5.07 8.20
C PHE A 53 0.98 4.13 7.60
N ILE A 54 -0.15 3.96 8.30
CA ILE A 54 -1.27 3.14 7.83
C ILE A 54 -2.23 4.01 7.00
N SER A 55 -2.27 3.75 5.69
CA SER A 55 -3.25 4.38 4.78
C SER A 55 -4.52 3.52 4.70
N VAL A 56 -5.67 4.10 5.03
CA VAL A 56 -6.97 3.43 4.93
C VAL A 56 -7.68 3.91 3.67
N PHE A 57 -8.01 2.96 2.79
CA PHE A 57 -8.87 3.21 1.63
C PHE A 57 -10.34 3.03 2.01
N SER A 58 -11.20 3.90 1.48
CA SER A 58 -12.65 3.82 1.64
C SER A 58 -13.33 3.92 0.28
N ALA A 59 -14.53 3.33 0.17
CA ALA A 59 -15.37 3.42 -1.01
C ALA A 59 -16.71 4.05 -0.64
N ALA A 60 -17.23 4.92 -1.50
CA ALA A 60 -18.50 5.61 -1.32
C ALA A 60 -19.20 5.81 -2.67
N ILE A 61 -20.53 5.93 -2.63
CA ILE A 61 -21.34 6.26 -3.80
C ILE A 61 -21.46 7.78 -3.87
N VAL A 62 -21.09 8.36 -5.02
CA VAL A 62 -21.24 9.80 -5.25
C VAL A 62 -22.73 10.17 -5.28
N SER A 63 -23.11 11.29 -4.66
CA SER A 63 -24.52 11.71 -4.51
C SER A 63 -25.29 11.84 -5.83
N GLY A 64 -24.62 12.21 -6.92
CA GLY A 64 -25.21 12.31 -8.26
C GLY A 64 -25.22 11.01 -9.08
N SER A 65 -24.89 9.86 -8.48
CA SER A 65 -24.83 8.60 -9.22
C SER A 65 -26.22 8.17 -9.69
N THR A 66 -26.36 7.92 -11.00
CA THR A 66 -27.55 7.27 -11.57
C THR A 66 -27.51 5.75 -11.45
N GLN A 67 -26.38 5.18 -11.02
CA GLN A 67 -26.11 3.75 -10.96
C GLN A 67 -25.93 3.25 -9.52
N ILE A 68 -26.80 3.70 -8.61
CA ILE A 68 -26.72 3.41 -7.17
C ILE A 68 -26.67 1.90 -6.92
N ALA A 69 -27.61 1.14 -7.48
CA ALA A 69 -27.71 -0.29 -7.23
C ALA A 69 -26.49 -1.09 -7.74
N ALA A 70 -25.85 -0.65 -8.83
CA ALA A 70 -24.63 -1.28 -9.32
C ALA A 70 -23.42 -0.91 -8.44
N ALA A 71 -23.32 0.36 -8.03
CA ALA A 71 -22.27 0.83 -7.14
C ALA A 71 -22.35 0.16 -5.75
N THR A 72 -23.54 -0.02 -5.20
CA THR A 72 -23.75 -0.77 -3.94
C THR A 72 -23.22 -2.18 -4.05
N ARG A 73 -23.60 -2.92 -5.11
CA ARG A 73 -23.11 -4.29 -5.34
C ARG A 73 -21.59 -4.36 -5.48
N LEU A 74 -20.97 -3.37 -6.13
CA LEU A 74 -19.52 -3.29 -6.23
C LEU A 74 -18.88 -3.10 -4.85
N ILE A 75 -19.39 -2.18 -4.03
CA ILE A 75 -18.86 -1.93 -2.68
C ILE A 75 -19.04 -3.18 -1.80
N GLU A 76 -20.20 -3.83 -1.85
CA GLU A 76 -20.46 -5.11 -1.16
C GLU A 76 -19.48 -6.20 -1.59
N TYR A 77 -19.25 -6.33 -2.90
CA TYR A 77 -18.28 -7.30 -3.43
C TYR A 77 -16.85 -6.99 -2.95
N LEU A 78 -16.42 -5.73 -3.01
CA LEU A 78 -15.13 -5.28 -2.50
C LEU A 78 -14.99 -5.52 -0.99
N ALA A 79 -16.08 -5.47 -0.22
CA ALA A 79 -16.09 -5.76 1.22
C ALA A 79 -16.17 -7.27 1.54
N SER A 80 -16.63 -8.11 0.61
CA SER A 80 -16.81 -9.55 0.81
C SER A 80 -15.50 -10.32 0.93
N ASP A 81 -15.53 -11.46 1.62
CA ASP A 81 -14.37 -12.36 1.77
C ASP A 81 -13.79 -12.86 0.44
N ALA A 82 -14.58 -12.85 -0.64
CA ALA A 82 -14.14 -13.25 -1.97
C ALA A 82 -12.94 -12.44 -2.50
N THR A 83 -12.79 -11.19 -2.03
CA THR A 83 -11.68 -10.31 -2.45
C THR A 83 -10.47 -10.38 -1.52
N THR A 84 -10.51 -11.17 -0.43
CA THR A 84 -9.45 -11.18 0.59
C THR A 84 -8.11 -11.61 0.01
N PHE A 85 -8.08 -12.63 -0.85
CA PHE A 85 -6.86 -13.05 -1.53
C PHE A 85 -6.28 -11.96 -2.45
N ALA A 86 -7.14 -11.26 -3.20
CA ALA A 86 -6.69 -10.19 -4.08
C ALA A 86 -6.11 -9.00 -3.29
N VAL A 87 -6.75 -8.65 -2.18
CA VAL A 87 -6.30 -7.59 -1.25
C VAL A 87 -4.93 -7.91 -0.65
N THR A 88 -4.75 -9.13 -0.13
CA THR A 88 -3.47 -9.53 0.49
C THR A 88 -2.36 -9.68 -0.53
N LYS A 89 -2.66 -10.26 -1.71
CA LYS A 89 -1.70 -10.34 -2.83
C LYS A 89 -1.23 -8.96 -3.28
N ALA A 90 -2.09 -7.95 -3.22
CA ALA A 90 -1.77 -6.57 -3.54
C ALA A 90 -1.07 -5.80 -2.40
N GLY A 91 -0.67 -6.46 -1.31
CA GLY A 91 0.07 -5.81 -0.21
C GLY A 91 -0.78 -4.95 0.69
N MET A 92 -2.09 -5.16 0.67
CA MET A 92 -3.05 -4.48 1.53
C MET A 92 -3.60 -5.46 2.57
N GLN A 93 -4.19 -4.90 3.61
CA GLN A 93 -4.86 -5.65 4.66
C GLN A 93 -6.32 -5.21 4.74
N ARG A 94 -7.19 -6.12 5.18
CA ARG A 94 -8.55 -5.74 5.54
C ARG A 94 -8.48 -4.78 6.71
N PRO A 95 -9.20 -3.64 6.66
CA PRO A 95 -9.33 -2.81 7.85
C PRO A 95 -9.91 -3.68 8.97
N HIS A 96 -9.33 -3.57 10.17
CA HIS A 96 -9.92 -4.18 11.35
C HIS A 96 -11.36 -3.66 11.47
N SER A 97 -12.29 -4.54 11.83
CA SER A 97 -13.66 -4.14 12.14
C SER A 97 -13.62 -2.89 13.02
N ARG A 98 -14.17 -1.77 12.53
CA ARG A 98 -14.45 -0.63 13.40
C ARG A 98 -15.53 -1.10 14.36
N ALA A 99 -15.14 -1.46 15.57
CA ALA A 99 -16.07 -1.43 16.68
C ALA A 99 -16.49 0.04 16.87
N HIS A 100 -17.64 0.38 16.27
CA HIS A 100 -18.48 1.56 16.44
C HIS A 100 -17.79 2.94 16.41
#